data_AF-A0A376MG45-F1
#
_entry.id   AF-A0A376MG45-F1
#
_cell.length_a   1.000
_cell.length_b   1.000
_cell.length_c   1.000
_cell.angle_alpha   90.00
_cell.angle_beta   90.00
_cell.angle_gamma   90.00
#
_symmetry.space_group_name_H-M   'P 1'
#
loop_
_entity.id
_entity.type
_entity.pdbx_description
1 polymer ?
#
loop_
_entity_poly.entity_id
_entity_poly.type
_entity_poly.pdbx_seq_one_letter_code
_entity_poly.pdbx_strand_id
1 'polypeptide(L)'
;MISARRFRINAPAAPAGVELTPGYFQITAVPRLAVYDPTVQFEFWFSEAKIADAAQVETSVRYLGTGSQWSVSGPHIKPGKDFWFYVRSVNLVGKSAFVEASGRASNDAAGYLELFREKIGKLHLAEALWAEIDNSQLKDEMAEMQTTITETRNEITQTVSKTLEDQSATIQQIQRVQKDTNDDLAALYMLKVQKTKNGIPYVAGIGAGIEDTDGQPLSNILLLADRIAMINPEDGNTTPLFVAQGNQLFMNDVFLKRLFAVSITSSGNPPTFSLTPEGRLTARNADISGNVNANSGTLNNVTINENCRVLGKLSANQIEGDLVKTVGKAFPRDSRAPERWPSGTITVRVYDDQPFDRQIVIPAVAFSGAKHKREHTDIYSSCRLIVRKNGAEIYNRTALDNTLIYSGVIDMPAGHGHMTLEFSVSAWLVNNWYPTASISDLLVVVMKKATAGITIS
;
A
#
# COMPACT_ATOMS: atom_id res chain seq x y z
N MET A 1 46.56 107.54 113.94
CA MET A 1 45.46 106.61 114.26
C MET A 1 45.75 105.28 113.60
N ILE A 2 46.22 104.31 114.37
CA ILE A 2 46.51 102.95 113.90
C ILE A 2 45.18 102.20 113.90
N SER A 3 44.62 101.92 112.73
CA SER A 3 43.51 100.97 112.60
C SER A 3 44.08 99.56 112.69
N ALA A 4 44.08 98.98 113.89
CA ALA A 4 44.42 97.59 114.11
C ALA A 4 43.45 96.70 113.31
N ARG A 5 43.87 96.20 112.14
CA ARG A 5 43.19 95.05 111.52
C ARG A 5 43.54 93.82 112.35
N ARG A 6 42.61 93.42 113.23
CA ARG A 6 42.62 92.09 113.84
C ARG A 6 42.56 91.05 112.72
N PHE A 7 43.65 90.32 112.49
CA PHE A 7 43.61 89.08 111.72
C PHE A 7 42.97 88.02 112.61
N ARG A 8 41.71 87.66 112.31
CA ARG A 8 41.03 86.50 112.88
C ARG A 8 41.07 85.39 111.84
N ILE A 9 41.84 84.33 112.09
CA ILE A 9 41.65 83.07 111.38
C ILE A 9 40.39 82.46 112.00
N ASN A 10 39.32 82.34 111.22
CA ASN A 10 38.06 81.77 111.68
C ASN A 10 37.99 80.28 111.29
N ALA A 11 37.08 79.55 111.92
CA ALA A 11 36.66 78.25 111.41
C ALA A 11 36.25 78.40 109.93
N PRO A 12 36.56 77.42 109.08
CA PRO A 12 36.32 77.52 107.65
C PRO A 12 34.82 77.55 107.36
N ALA A 13 34.44 78.21 106.27
CA ALA A 13 33.07 78.14 105.77
C ALA A 13 32.75 76.70 105.34
N ALA A 14 31.47 76.30 105.47
CA ALA A 14 31.03 75.02 104.94
C ALA A 14 31.17 74.99 103.40
N PRO A 15 31.33 73.79 102.80
CA PRO A 15 31.28 73.67 101.34
C PRO A 15 30.03 74.37 100.79
N ALA A 16 30.15 75.05 99.65
CA ALA A 16 28.99 75.63 98.97
C ALA A 16 28.09 74.54 98.36
N GLY A 17 28.66 73.37 98.10
CA GLY A 17 27.97 72.17 97.64
C GLY A 17 28.92 71.00 97.50
N VAL A 18 28.38 69.82 97.22
CA VAL A 18 29.16 68.61 96.89
C VAL A 18 28.64 68.07 95.57
N GLU A 19 29.52 67.97 94.59
CA GLU A 19 29.22 67.39 93.29
C GLU A 19 29.44 65.88 93.35
N LEU A 20 28.48 65.11 92.84
CA LEU A 20 28.53 63.66 92.83
C LEU A 20 28.59 63.15 91.39
N THR A 21 29.65 62.42 91.06
CA THR A 21 29.85 61.81 89.74
C THR A 21 29.50 60.32 89.80
N PRO A 22 28.46 59.85 89.07
CA PRO A 22 28.09 58.44 89.00
C PRO A 22 29.09 57.62 88.18
N GLY A 23 29.50 56.46 88.70
CA GLY A 23 30.26 55.44 87.98
C GLY A 23 29.57 54.07 88.06
N TYR A 24 30.13 53.06 87.38
CA TYR A 24 29.61 51.68 87.47
C TYR A 24 30.00 51.06 88.81
N PHE A 25 29.00 50.78 89.66
CA PHE A 25 29.21 50.36 91.05
C PHE A 25 30.05 51.31 91.91
N GLN A 26 30.06 52.60 91.56
CA GLN A 26 30.89 53.62 92.20
C GLN A 26 30.20 54.99 92.20
N ILE A 27 30.44 55.80 93.22
CA ILE A 27 30.09 57.22 93.24
C ILE A 27 31.28 58.00 93.79
N THR A 28 31.62 59.11 93.14
CA THR A 28 32.71 60.01 93.57
C THR A 28 32.14 61.33 94.02
N ALA A 29 32.51 61.78 95.21
CA ALA A 29 32.10 63.05 95.80
C ALA A 29 33.24 64.08 95.77
N VAL A 30 32.94 65.27 95.24
CA VAL A 30 33.88 66.40 95.11
C VAL A 30 33.25 67.66 95.71
N PRO A 31 33.74 68.16 96.86
CA PRO A 31 33.23 69.39 97.48
C PRO A 31 33.63 70.63 96.68
N ARG A 32 32.76 71.63 96.64
CA ARG A 32 33.03 72.94 96.03
C ARG A 32 32.92 74.04 97.08
N LEU A 33 33.89 74.96 97.11
CA LEU A 33 33.85 76.16 97.96
C LEU A 33 33.25 77.35 97.21
N ALA A 34 32.55 78.24 97.92
CA ALA A 34 32.06 79.50 97.36
C ALA A 34 33.21 80.48 97.04
N VAL A 35 34.27 80.44 97.85
CA VAL A 35 35.51 81.18 97.65
C VAL A 35 36.65 80.21 97.86
N TYR A 36 37.58 80.14 96.90
CA TYR A 36 38.73 79.25 97.00
C TYR A 36 39.61 79.62 98.20
N ASP A 37 39.89 78.64 99.07
CA ASP A 37 40.83 78.75 100.17
C ASP A 37 41.76 77.53 100.15
N PRO A 38 43.06 77.69 99.88
CA PRO A 38 44.00 76.57 99.78
C PRO A 38 44.34 75.94 101.14
N THR A 39 43.95 76.55 102.26
CA THR A 39 44.22 76.03 103.61
C THR A 39 43.11 75.10 104.12
N VAL A 40 42.02 74.96 103.36
CA VAL A 40 40.86 74.14 103.72
C VAL A 40 41.01 72.73 103.14
N GLN A 41 40.85 71.73 104.00
CA GLN A 41 40.64 70.34 103.61
C GLN A 41 39.19 69.93 103.85
N PHE A 42 38.78 68.78 103.31
CA PHE A 42 37.43 68.25 103.51
C PHE A 42 37.47 66.88 104.15
N GLU A 43 36.62 66.69 105.15
CA GLU A 43 36.37 65.38 105.74
C GLU A 43 35.07 64.81 105.16
N PHE A 44 35.06 63.52 104.81
CA PHE A 44 33.97 62.86 104.10
C PHE A 44 33.37 61.69 104.89
N TRP A 45 32.05 61.61 104.87
CA TRP A 45 31.27 60.51 105.43
C TRP A 45 30.28 59.99 104.40
N PHE A 46 29.99 58.70 104.47
CA PHE A 46 29.10 57.99 103.55
C PHE A 46 28.08 57.13 104.28
N SER A 47 26.82 57.25 103.86
CA SER A 47 25.71 56.43 104.33
C SER A 47 24.92 55.85 103.17
N GLU A 48 24.43 54.62 103.35
CA GLU A 48 23.43 54.02 102.46
C GLU A 48 21.99 54.46 102.76
N ALA A 49 21.78 55.24 103.82
CA ALA A 49 20.49 55.82 104.19
C ALA A 49 20.65 57.26 104.67
N LYS A 50 19.68 58.13 104.38
CA LYS A 50 19.67 59.51 104.87
C LYS A 50 19.62 59.53 106.40
N ILE A 51 20.38 60.42 107.03
CA ILE A 51 20.28 60.68 108.47
C ILE A 51 19.45 61.96 108.68
N ALA A 52 18.70 62.00 109.78
CA ALA A 52 17.78 63.12 110.05
C ALA A 52 18.46 64.32 110.72
N ASP A 53 19.55 64.10 111.47
CA ASP A 53 20.28 65.13 112.20
C ASP A 53 21.78 65.08 111.89
N ALA A 54 22.33 66.23 111.48
CA ALA A 54 23.75 66.39 111.13
C ALA A 54 24.69 66.17 112.33
N ALA A 55 24.20 66.27 113.57
CA ALA A 55 25.00 65.95 114.75
C ALA A 55 25.35 64.45 114.86
N GLN A 56 24.60 63.57 114.18
CA GLN A 56 24.80 62.12 114.21
C GLN A 56 25.76 61.61 113.13
N VAL A 57 26.24 62.46 112.21
CA VAL A 57 27.15 62.07 111.12
C VAL A 57 28.39 61.36 111.68
N GLU A 58 29.00 61.91 112.71
CA GLU A 58 30.28 61.41 113.23
C GLU A 58 30.17 60.04 113.93
N THR A 59 28.99 59.71 114.46
CA THR A 59 28.76 58.48 115.25
C THR A 59 28.08 57.37 114.45
N SER A 60 27.23 57.73 113.49
CA SER A 60 26.32 56.79 112.83
C SER A 60 26.58 56.60 111.34
N VAL A 61 27.45 57.43 110.75
CA VAL A 61 27.81 57.35 109.33
C VAL A 61 29.25 56.91 109.18
N ARG A 62 29.54 56.14 108.12
CA ARG A 62 30.89 55.65 107.87
C ARG A 62 31.81 56.80 107.47
N TYR A 63 32.85 57.04 108.26
CA TYR A 63 33.93 57.94 107.88
C TYR A 63 34.74 57.36 106.72
N LEU A 64 34.94 58.15 105.66
CA LEU A 64 35.75 57.78 104.50
C LEU A 64 37.18 58.26 104.63
N GLY A 65 37.38 59.47 105.16
CA GLY A 65 38.70 60.09 105.30
C GLY A 65 38.68 61.59 105.01
N THR A 66 39.88 62.19 105.01
CA THR A 66 40.11 63.59 104.63
C THR A 66 40.73 63.64 103.24
N GLY A 67 40.33 64.59 102.40
CA GLY A 67 40.86 64.74 101.04
C GLY A 67 40.24 65.88 100.25
N SER A 68 40.56 65.96 98.96
CA SER A 68 39.89 66.86 98.00
C SER A 68 38.68 66.19 97.32
N GLN A 69 38.66 64.86 97.26
CA GLN A 69 37.56 64.05 96.77
C GLN A 69 37.60 62.66 97.41
N TRP A 70 36.48 61.95 97.41
CA TRP A 70 36.43 60.55 97.81
C TRP A 70 35.51 59.74 96.90
N SER A 71 35.91 58.50 96.62
CA SER A 71 35.10 57.55 95.86
C SER A 71 34.68 56.39 96.75
N VAL A 72 33.41 56.00 96.66
CA VAL A 72 32.89 54.77 97.27
C VAL A 72 32.51 53.83 96.15
N SER A 73 33.13 52.65 96.14
CA SER A 73 32.84 51.58 95.18
C SER A 73 32.55 50.27 95.89
N GLY A 74 31.72 49.43 95.27
CA GLY A 74 31.42 48.10 95.79
C GLY A 74 30.09 47.54 95.32
N PRO A 75 29.84 46.24 95.58
CA PRO A 75 28.65 45.53 95.10
C PRO A 75 27.34 46.07 95.69
N HIS A 76 27.40 46.81 96.79
CA HIS A 76 26.25 47.46 97.42
C HIS A 76 25.87 48.79 96.75
N ILE A 77 26.79 49.41 96.00
CA ILE A 77 26.58 50.66 95.27
C ILE A 77 25.90 50.34 93.93
N LYS A 78 24.61 49.98 93.97
CA LYS A 78 23.88 49.49 92.79
C LYS A 78 23.11 50.61 92.07
N PRO A 79 22.84 50.45 90.76
CA PRO A 79 21.91 51.30 90.02
C PRO A 79 20.57 51.44 90.74
N GLY A 80 19.96 52.62 90.62
CA GLY A 80 18.62 52.91 91.14
C GLY A 80 18.50 53.12 92.66
N LYS A 81 19.58 52.98 93.44
CA LYS A 81 19.59 53.27 94.89
C LYS A 81 20.25 54.62 95.18
N ASP A 82 19.64 55.41 96.06
CA ASP A 82 20.21 56.66 96.57
C ASP A 82 21.22 56.41 97.69
N PHE A 83 22.30 57.18 97.67
CA PHE A 83 23.35 57.17 98.69
C PHE A 83 23.66 58.59 99.13
N TRP A 84 24.07 58.76 100.38
CA TRP A 84 24.27 60.08 100.98
C TRP A 84 25.72 60.29 101.40
N PHE A 85 26.25 61.45 101.03
CA PHE A 85 27.54 61.97 101.43
C PHE A 85 27.36 63.16 102.35
N TYR A 86 28.11 63.18 103.44
CA TYR A 86 28.18 64.33 104.34
C TYR A 86 29.61 64.82 104.35
N VAL A 87 29.80 66.09 103.99
CA VAL A 87 31.13 66.67 103.84
C VAL A 87 31.19 67.98 104.61
N ARG A 88 32.31 68.21 105.30
CA ARG A 88 32.59 69.50 105.94
C ARG A 88 34.01 69.95 105.65
N SER A 89 34.20 71.25 105.73
CA SER A 89 35.50 71.89 105.62
C SER A 89 36.21 71.90 106.97
N VAL A 90 37.53 71.70 106.95
CA VAL A 90 38.39 71.71 108.12
C VAL A 90 39.66 72.50 107.83
N ASN A 91 40.13 73.28 108.80
CA ASN A 91 41.45 73.93 108.80
C ASN A 91 42.06 73.82 110.21
N LEU A 92 43.23 74.42 110.42
CA LEU A 92 43.92 74.37 111.72
C LEU A 92 43.14 75.00 112.90
N VAL A 93 42.11 75.80 112.63
CA VAL A 93 41.38 76.58 113.64
C VAL A 93 40.00 76.01 113.96
N GLY A 94 39.43 75.18 113.07
CA GLY A 94 38.16 74.52 113.37
C GLY A 94 37.55 73.79 112.20
N LYS A 95 36.30 73.35 112.41
CA LYS A 95 35.50 72.60 111.45
C LYS A 95 34.21 73.36 111.13
N SER A 96 33.77 73.29 109.88
CA SER A 96 32.50 73.86 109.45
C SER A 96 31.31 72.95 109.82
N ALA A 97 30.10 73.45 109.59
CA ALA A 97 28.91 72.61 109.50
C ALA A 97 29.02 71.60 108.33
N PHE A 98 28.25 70.52 108.42
CA PHE A 98 28.12 69.52 107.36
C PHE A 98 27.26 70.01 106.20
N VAL A 99 27.62 69.55 105.01
CA VAL A 99 26.85 69.68 103.78
C VAL A 99 26.49 68.28 103.32
N GLU A 100 25.20 68.04 103.16
CA GLU A 100 24.65 66.80 102.63
C GLU A 100 24.56 66.87 101.10
N ALA A 101 24.92 65.79 100.43
CA ALA A 101 24.57 65.54 99.05
C ALA A 101 24.14 64.09 98.84
N SER A 102 23.10 63.87 98.04
CA SER A 102 22.61 62.55 97.66
C SER A 102 22.86 62.26 96.19
N GLY A 103 23.30 61.05 95.87
CA GLY A 103 23.56 60.64 94.49
C GLY A 103 23.36 59.15 94.27
N ARG A 104 23.29 58.76 93.00
CA ARG A 104 23.15 57.36 92.54
C ARG A 104 24.38 56.95 91.75
N ALA A 105 24.65 55.65 91.71
CA ALA A 105 25.57 55.10 90.71
C ALA A 105 24.97 55.25 89.30
N SER A 106 25.81 55.02 88.27
CA SER A 106 25.34 55.04 86.88
C SER A 106 24.13 54.10 86.73
N ASN A 107 23.16 54.49 85.90
CA ASN A 107 22.01 53.66 85.50
C ASN A 107 22.12 53.18 84.04
N ASP A 108 23.27 53.35 83.39
CA ASP A 108 23.48 52.90 82.02
C ASP A 108 23.56 51.36 81.94
N ALA A 109 22.43 50.73 81.59
CA ALA A 109 22.31 49.29 81.46
C ALA A 109 23.22 48.71 80.37
N ALA A 110 23.43 49.43 79.26
CA ALA A 110 24.31 48.99 78.19
C ALA A 110 25.77 48.98 78.67
N GLY A 111 26.19 50.04 79.36
CA GLY A 111 27.50 50.12 79.99
C GLY A 111 27.77 49.05 81.05
N TYR A 112 26.77 48.68 81.88
CA TYR A 112 26.93 47.55 82.81
C TYR A 112 27.09 46.22 82.09
N LEU A 113 26.33 45.98 81.01
CA LEU A 113 26.44 44.74 80.22
C LEU A 113 27.81 44.63 79.56
N GLU A 114 28.37 45.73 79.06
CA GLU A 114 29.72 45.77 78.50
C GLU A 114 30.79 45.51 79.58
N LEU A 115 30.67 46.15 80.75
CA LEU A 115 31.54 45.88 81.90
C LEU A 115 31.52 44.40 82.30
N PHE A 116 30.33 43.79 82.36
CA PHE A 116 30.20 42.36 82.68
C PHE A 116 30.78 41.47 81.58
N ARG A 117 30.55 41.81 80.30
CA ARG A 117 31.13 41.09 79.16
C ARG A 117 32.65 41.09 79.22
N GLU A 118 33.27 42.24 79.49
CA GLU A 118 34.73 42.34 79.60
C GLU A 118 35.27 41.52 80.79
N LYS A 119 34.59 41.57 81.95
CA LYS A 119 35.01 40.78 83.13
C LYS A 119 34.81 39.28 82.95
N ILE A 120 33.75 38.84 82.26
CA ILE A 120 33.50 37.43 81.94
C ILE A 120 34.54 36.93 80.92
N GLY A 121 34.86 37.74 79.91
CA GLY A 121 35.86 37.40 78.89
C GLY A 121 37.29 37.23 79.42
N LYS A 122 37.58 37.68 80.65
CA LYS A 122 38.90 37.53 81.31
C LYS A 122 39.03 36.29 82.19
N LEU A 123 37.99 35.44 82.29
CA LEU A 123 38.02 34.20 83.07
C LEU A 123 38.34 33.00 82.17
N HIS A 124 39.25 32.10 82.61
CA HIS A 124 39.64 30.86 81.89
C HIS A 124 38.44 29.96 81.50
N LEU A 125 37.31 30.08 82.19
CA LEU A 125 36.09 29.31 81.89
C LEU A 125 35.44 29.73 80.55
N ALA A 126 35.62 30.99 80.11
CA ALA A 126 35.11 31.45 78.83
C ALA A 126 35.94 30.88 77.67
N GLU A 127 37.27 30.81 77.83
CA GLU A 127 38.19 30.22 76.85
C GLU A 127 37.91 28.73 76.61
N ALA A 128 37.66 27.96 77.68
CA ALA A 128 37.28 26.55 77.58
C ALA A 128 35.94 26.36 76.85
N LEU A 129 34.95 27.21 77.11
CA LEU A 129 33.64 27.13 76.43
C LEU A 129 33.73 27.47 74.93
N TRP A 130 34.63 28.36 74.52
CA TRP A 130 34.86 28.66 73.10
C TRP A 130 35.60 27.52 72.36
N ALA A 131 36.44 26.75 73.05
CA ALA A 131 37.12 25.58 72.49
C ALA A 131 36.18 24.36 72.34
N GLU A 132 35.21 24.18 73.24
CA GLU A 132 34.19 23.12 73.15
C GLU A 132 33.12 23.41 72.08
N ILE A 133 33.03 24.65 71.58
CA ILE A 133 32.15 25.09 70.48
C ILE A 133 32.97 25.32 69.19
N ASP A 134 34.05 24.55 68.97
CA ASP A 134 34.73 24.57 67.67
C ASP A 134 33.98 23.67 66.67
N ASN A 135 33.10 24.28 65.87
CA ASN A 135 32.30 23.63 64.81
C ASN A 135 33.13 23.26 63.55
N SER A 136 34.43 23.01 63.69
CA SER A 136 35.32 22.67 62.57
C SER A 136 34.89 21.39 61.85
N GLN A 137 34.43 20.36 62.55
CA GLN A 137 33.85 19.15 61.94
C GLN A 137 32.58 19.42 61.13
N LEU A 138 31.66 20.25 61.64
CA LEU A 138 30.45 20.64 60.92
C LEU A 138 30.76 21.41 59.63
N LYS A 139 31.84 22.19 59.62
CA LYS A 139 32.28 22.93 58.43
C LYS A 139 32.82 22.00 57.33
N ASP A 140 33.60 21.00 57.71
CA ASP A 140 34.16 20.03 56.77
C ASP A 140 33.07 19.10 56.21
N GLU A 141 32.15 18.62 57.05
CA GLU A 141 30.98 17.84 56.60
C GLU A 141 30.08 18.64 55.65
N MET A 142 29.87 19.94 55.91
CA MET A 142 29.12 20.81 55.01
C MET A 142 29.83 21.04 53.67
N ALA A 143 31.17 21.13 53.65
CA ALA A 143 31.94 21.26 52.42
C ALA A 143 31.89 19.98 51.57
N GLU A 144 31.99 18.81 52.21
CA GLU A 144 31.89 17.51 51.55
C GLU A 144 30.47 17.27 51.00
N MET A 145 29.45 17.64 51.77
CA MET A 145 28.05 17.60 51.34
C MET A 145 27.77 18.54 50.16
N GLN A 146 28.33 19.74 50.17
CA GLN A 146 28.21 20.69 49.06
C GLN A 146 28.88 20.18 47.77
N THR A 147 30.01 19.48 47.91
CA THR A 147 30.72 18.85 46.80
C THR A 147 29.88 17.71 46.21
N THR A 148 29.35 16.83 47.06
CA THR A 148 28.49 15.70 46.67
C THR A 148 27.21 16.19 45.98
N ILE A 149 26.57 17.24 46.51
CA ILE A 149 25.37 17.85 45.89
C ILE A 149 25.69 18.41 44.51
N THR A 150 26.87 19.02 44.35
CA THR A 150 27.30 19.59 43.06
C THR A 150 27.58 18.50 42.03
N GLU A 151 28.28 17.43 42.42
CA GLU A 151 28.54 16.27 41.57
C GLU A 151 27.24 15.56 41.18
N THR A 152 26.37 15.28 42.15
CA THR A 152 25.05 14.66 41.91
C THR A 152 24.20 15.52 40.98
N ARG A 153 24.23 16.85 41.13
CA ARG A 153 23.51 17.78 40.23
C ARG A 153 24.06 17.72 38.81
N ASN A 154 25.38 17.65 38.65
CA ASN A 154 26.01 17.56 37.33
C ASN A 154 25.69 16.23 36.66
N GLU A 155 25.74 15.12 37.40
CA GLU A 155 25.32 13.80 36.91
C GLU A 155 23.86 13.79 36.49
N ILE A 156 22.93 14.29 37.33
CA ILE A 156 21.52 14.41 36.97
C ILE A 156 21.34 15.25 35.71
N THR A 157 22.02 16.40 35.61
CA THR A 157 21.91 17.29 34.44
C THR A 157 22.39 16.58 33.16
N GLN A 158 23.49 15.84 33.24
CA GLN A 158 24.06 15.11 32.11
C GLN A 158 23.18 13.91 31.70
N THR A 159 22.68 13.14 32.67
CA THR A 159 21.77 12.01 32.41
C THR A 159 20.44 12.46 31.85
N VAL A 160 19.84 13.53 32.39
CA VAL A 160 18.58 14.10 31.89
C VAL A 160 18.76 14.65 30.46
N SER A 161 19.84 15.38 30.20
CA SER A 161 20.10 15.94 28.85
C SER A 161 20.29 14.83 27.82
N LYS A 162 21.09 13.81 28.13
CA LYS A 162 21.32 12.67 27.25
C LYS A 162 20.03 11.86 27.00
N THR A 163 19.24 11.62 28.05
CA THR A 163 17.97 10.90 27.93
C THR A 163 16.97 11.68 27.07
N LEU A 164 16.91 13.01 27.21
CA LEU A 164 16.04 13.87 26.39
C LEU A 164 16.49 13.94 24.93
N GLU A 165 17.80 13.97 24.67
CA GLU A 165 18.35 13.91 23.31
C GLU A 165 18.04 12.57 22.63
N ASP A 166 18.28 11.44 23.33
CA ASP A 166 18.01 10.10 22.82
C ASP A 166 16.50 9.87 22.60
N GLN A 167 15.65 10.35 23.52
CA GLN A 167 14.19 10.30 23.37
C GLN A 167 13.69 11.19 22.22
N SER A 168 14.24 12.40 22.06
CA SER A 168 13.90 13.29 20.96
C SER A 168 14.28 12.68 19.60
N ALA A 169 15.47 12.07 19.49
CA ALA A 169 15.89 11.36 18.29
C ALA A 169 14.95 10.18 17.96
N THR A 170 14.59 9.39 18.98
CA THR A 170 13.67 8.25 18.84
C THR A 170 12.27 8.70 18.41
N ILE A 171 11.74 9.79 18.98
CA ILE A 171 10.44 10.36 18.63
C ILE A 171 10.44 10.90 17.19
N GLN A 172 11.50 11.58 16.77
CA GLN A 172 11.62 12.05 15.37
C GLN A 172 11.69 10.88 14.38
N GLN A 173 12.36 9.78 14.75
CA GLN A 173 12.39 8.56 13.96
C GLN A 173 11.01 7.90 13.88
N ILE A 174 10.29 7.79 15.00
CA ILE A 174 8.93 7.23 15.04
C ILE A 174 7.97 8.10 14.22
N GLN A 175 8.07 9.42 14.31
CA GLN A 175 7.22 10.34 13.54
C GLN A 175 7.53 10.28 12.04
N ARG A 176 8.80 10.14 11.63
CA ARG A 176 9.13 9.89 10.22
C ARG A 176 8.60 8.55 9.75
N VAL A 177 8.84 7.46 10.49
CA VAL A 177 8.35 6.14 10.12
C VAL A 177 6.83 6.11 10.05
N GLN A 178 6.10 6.75 10.97
CA GLN A 178 4.64 6.83 10.90
C GLN A 178 4.15 7.69 9.73
N LYS A 179 4.82 8.80 9.44
CA LYS A 179 4.47 9.65 8.29
C LYS A 179 4.77 8.95 6.97
N ASP A 180 5.96 8.39 6.81
CA ASP A 180 6.38 7.65 5.63
C ASP A 180 5.48 6.41 5.42
N THR A 181 5.12 5.70 6.50
CA THR A 181 4.18 4.56 6.41
C THR A 181 2.76 5.02 6.09
N ASN A 182 2.28 6.16 6.60
CA ASN A 182 0.91 6.61 6.32
C ASN A 182 0.77 7.27 4.93
N ASP A 183 1.83 7.92 4.44
CA ASP A 183 1.87 8.55 3.12
C ASP A 183 2.14 7.51 1.99
N ASP A 184 2.90 6.43 2.25
CA ASP A 184 3.17 5.37 1.24
C ASP A 184 2.16 4.20 1.26
N LEU A 185 1.40 3.99 2.35
CA LEU A 185 0.58 2.79 2.58
C LEU A 185 -0.94 3.04 2.49
N ALA A 186 -1.37 3.93 1.60
CA ALA A 186 -2.77 3.97 1.11
C ALA A 186 -3.09 2.77 0.17
N ALA A 187 -2.61 1.57 0.52
CA ALA A 187 -2.86 0.32 -0.17
C ALA A 187 -3.48 -0.67 0.82
N LEU A 188 -4.76 -0.98 0.63
CA LEU A 188 -5.42 -2.06 1.37
C LEU A 188 -4.90 -3.39 0.83
N TYR A 189 -4.07 -4.08 1.61
CA TYR A 189 -3.65 -5.45 1.34
C TYR A 189 -4.54 -6.42 2.14
N MET A 190 -5.41 -7.16 1.45
CA MET A 190 -6.16 -8.26 2.06
C MET A 190 -5.67 -9.61 1.50
N LEU A 191 -4.88 -10.33 2.29
CA LEU A 191 -4.57 -11.75 2.06
C LEU A 191 -5.63 -12.60 2.76
N LYS A 192 -6.62 -13.10 2.02
CA LYS A 192 -7.67 -13.95 2.58
C LYS A 192 -7.18 -15.39 2.59
N VAL A 193 -6.84 -15.92 3.76
CA VAL A 193 -6.46 -17.34 3.93
C VAL A 193 -7.67 -18.14 4.38
N GLN A 194 -7.95 -19.25 3.72
CA GLN A 194 -8.97 -20.23 4.13
C GLN A 194 -8.33 -21.58 4.40
N LYS A 195 -9.08 -22.50 5.00
CA LYS A 195 -8.67 -23.89 5.18
C LYS A 195 -9.50 -24.78 4.29
N THR A 196 -8.88 -25.76 3.63
CA THR A 196 -9.60 -26.83 2.94
C THR A 196 -10.41 -27.65 3.96
N LYS A 197 -11.32 -28.51 3.50
CA LYS A 197 -12.08 -29.43 4.36
C LYS A 197 -11.17 -30.34 5.22
N ASN A 198 -9.91 -30.50 4.81
CA ASN A 198 -8.89 -31.31 5.48
C ASN A 198 -7.90 -30.46 6.31
N GLY A 199 -8.18 -29.17 6.53
CA GLY A 199 -7.40 -28.29 7.41
C GLY A 199 -6.15 -27.64 6.79
N ILE A 200 -5.88 -27.87 5.49
CA ILE A 200 -4.72 -27.28 4.81
C ILE A 200 -5.00 -25.80 4.54
N PRO A 201 -4.18 -24.86 5.04
CA PRO A 201 -4.34 -23.44 4.75
C PRO A 201 -4.00 -23.17 3.28
N TYR A 202 -4.85 -22.41 2.59
CA TYR A 202 -4.59 -21.90 1.24
C TYR A 202 -5.01 -20.44 1.12
N VAL A 203 -4.36 -19.71 0.21
CA VAL A 203 -4.75 -18.34 -0.11
C VAL A 203 -6.02 -18.39 -0.96
N ALA A 204 -7.15 -17.95 -0.38
CA ALA A 204 -8.46 -17.92 -1.02
C ALA A 204 -8.75 -16.60 -1.76
N GLY A 205 -7.86 -15.61 -1.65
CA GLY A 205 -7.91 -14.38 -2.42
C GLY A 205 -6.74 -13.45 -2.08
N ILE A 206 -6.25 -12.75 -3.09
CA ILE A 206 -5.32 -11.62 -2.97
C ILE A 206 -6.10 -10.39 -3.45
N GLY A 207 -6.46 -9.50 -2.53
CA GLY A 207 -7.01 -8.18 -2.85
C GLY A 207 -5.93 -7.13 -2.67
N ALA A 208 -5.55 -6.46 -3.76
CA ALA A 208 -4.71 -5.26 -3.73
C ALA A 208 -5.50 -4.14 -4.42
N GLY A 209 -5.84 -3.11 -3.66
CA GLY A 209 -6.60 -1.97 -4.15
C GLY A 209 -6.07 -0.67 -3.54
N ILE A 210 -6.06 0.38 -4.36
CA ILE A 210 -5.81 1.76 -3.94
C ILE A 210 -7.18 2.46 -4.03
N GLU A 211 -7.63 3.04 -2.93
CA GLU A 211 -8.79 3.93 -2.92
C GLU A 211 -8.29 5.35 -3.24
N ASP A 212 -8.87 6.00 -4.25
CA ASP A 212 -8.64 7.43 -4.45
C ASP A 212 -9.37 8.24 -3.37
N THR A 213 -8.89 9.44 -3.11
CA THR A 213 -9.40 10.46 -2.20
C THR A 213 -10.90 10.76 -2.42
N ASP A 214 -11.45 10.43 -3.60
CA ASP A 214 -12.83 10.66 -4.03
C ASP A 214 -13.74 9.41 -3.99
N GLY A 215 -13.32 8.30 -3.36
CA GLY A 215 -14.15 7.11 -3.15
C GLY A 215 -14.46 6.29 -4.42
N GLN A 216 -13.75 6.57 -5.53
CA GLN A 216 -13.77 5.73 -6.73
C GLN A 216 -12.62 4.70 -6.64
N PRO A 217 -12.90 3.39 -6.70
CA PRO A 217 -11.84 2.38 -6.64
C PRO A 217 -11.04 2.34 -7.94
N LEU A 218 -9.76 2.75 -7.89
CA LEU A 218 -8.77 2.51 -8.95
C LEU A 218 -8.05 1.18 -8.66
N SER A 219 -8.70 0.07 -8.97
CA SER A 219 -8.15 -1.27 -8.71
C SER A 219 -7.30 -1.77 -9.89
N ASN A 220 -5.98 -1.72 -9.75
CA ASN A 220 -5.03 -2.42 -10.64
C ASN A 220 -4.23 -3.44 -9.81
N ILE A 221 -4.32 -4.73 -10.15
CA ILE A 221 -3.47 -5.78 -9.56
C ILE A 221 -2.27 -6.00 -10.49
N LEU A 222 -1.11 -5.44 -10.12
CA LEU A 222 0.17 -5.65 -10.80
C LEU A 222 0.90 -6.84 -10.15
N LEU A 223 1.08 -7.93 -10.89
CA LEU A 223 1.82 -9.11 -10.43
C LEU A 223 3.20 -9.14 -11.09
N LEU A 224 4.25 -8.89 -10.31
CA LEU A 224 5.64 -9.09 -10.74
C LEU A 224 6.05 -10.54 -10.44
N ALA A 225 5.92 -11.43 -11.42
CA ALA A 225 6.21 -12.84 -11.25
C ALA A 225 6.87 -13.44 -12.50
N ASP A 226 7.85 -14.33 -12.30
CA ASP A 226 8.53 -15.04 -13.41
C ASP A 226 7.59 -16.00 -14.15
N ARG A 227 6.54 -16.51 -13.47
CA ARG A 227 5.55 -17.44 -14.05
C ARG A 227 4.22 -17.41 -13.28
N ILE A 228 3.10 -17.43 -14.01
CA ILE A 228 1.75 -17.64 -13.47
C ILE A 228 1.23 -19.00 -13.96
N ALA A 229 0.95 -19.93 -13.04
CA ALA A 229 0.47 -21.27 -13.35
C ALA A 229 -0.50 -21.78 -12.27
N MET A 230 -1.47 -22.61 -12.67
CA MET A 230 -2.24 -23.41 -11.74
C MET A 230 -1.39 -24.58 -11.24
N ILE A 231 -1.42 -24.83 -9.95
CA ILE A 231 -0.81 -26.01 -9.34
C ILE A 231 -1.93 -27.00 -9.06
N ASN A 232 -1.79 -28.22 -9.56
CA ASN A 232 -2.65 -29.31 -9.15
C ASN A 232 -2.19 -29.77 -7.75
N PRO A 233 -3.03 -29.63 -6.70
CA PRO A 233 -2.65 -29.95 -5.33
C PRO A 233 -2.47 -31.46 -5.08
N GLU A 234 -2.99 -32.33 -5.96
CA GLU A 234 -2.90 -33.79 -5.79
C GLU A 234 -1.54 -34.36 -6.21
N ASP A 235 -0.91 -33.79 -7.24
CA ASP A 235 0.34 -34.29 -7.84
C ASP A 235 1.48 -33.26 -7.89
N GLY A 236 1.20 -31.98 -7.57
CA GLY A 236 2.16 -30.89 -7.61
C GLY A 236 2.48 -30.35 -9.01
N ASN A 237 1.78 -30.83 -10.05
CA ASN A 237 2.02 -30.40 -11.43
C ASN A 237 1.60 -28.95 -11.64
N THR A 238 2.38 -28.21 -12.43
CA THR A 238 2.13 -26.80 -12.73
C THR A 238 1.74 -26.59 -14.19
N THR A 239 0.53 -26.07 -14.43
CA THR A 239 0.01 -25.79 -15.77
C THR A 239 -0.08 -24.28 -15.99
N PRO A 240 0.68 -23.69 -16.94
CA PRO A 240 0.55 -22.27 -17.23
C PRO A 240 -0.84 -21.96 -17.81
N LEU A 241 -1.47 -20.89 -17.35
CA LEU A 241 -2.80 -20.48 -17.83
C LEU A 241 -2.73 -19.84 -19.22
N PHE A 242 -1.73 -18.98 -19.40
CA PHE A 242 -1.41 -18.32 -20.65
C PHE A 242 0.10 -18.29 -20.87
N VAL A 243 0.51 -18.35 -22.13
CA VAL A 243 1.90 -18.19 -22.56
C VAL A 243 1.91 -17.13 -23.66
N ALA A 244 2.63 -16.03 -23.44
CA ALA A 244 2.86 -15.04 -24.48
C ALA A 244 4.18 -15.35 -25.19
N GLN A 245 4.13 -15.71 -26.47
CA GLN A 245 5.32 -16.01 -27.26
C GLN A 245 5.11 -15.50 -28.69
N GLY A 246 6.10 -14.79 -29.25
CA GLY A 246 6.06 -14.35 -30.65
C GLY A 246 4.86 -13.47 -31.00
N ASN A 247 4.48 -12.55 -30.10
CA ASN A 247 3.31 -11.68 -30.25
C ASN A 247 1.95 -12.44 -30.30
N GLN A 248 1.92 -13.69 -29.83
CA GLN A 248 0.73 -14.52 -29.69
C GLN A 248 0.52 -14.90 -28.22
N LEU A 249 -0.75 -14.96 -27.81
CA LEU A 249 -1.16 -15.46 -26.50
C LEU A 249 -1.75 -16.86 -26.67
N PHE A 250 -1.07 -17.86 -26.14
CA PHE A 250 -1.55 -19.24 -26.08
C PHE A 250 -2.32 -19.42 -24.77
N MET A 251 -3.58 -19.82 -24.83
CA MET A 251 -4.43 -20.07 -23.66
C MET A 251 -4.62 -21.56 -23.46
N ASN A 252 -4.42 -22.03 -22.23
CA ASN A 252 -4.64 -23.42 -21.86
C ASN A 252 -6.14 -23.72 -21.68
N ASP A 253 -6.57 -24.95 -21.95
CA ASP A 253 -7.98 -25.35 -21.83
C ASP A 253 -8.45 -25.46 -20.37
N VAL A 254 -7.52 -25.66 -19.42
CA VAL A 254 -7.76 -25.52 -17.98
C VAL A 254 -8.24 -24.11 -17.63
N PHE A 255 -7.80 -23.09 -18.38
CA PHE A 255 -8.28 -21.72 -18.21
C PHE A 255 -9.62 -21.49 -18.92
N LEU A 256 -9.71 -21.80 -20.21
CA LEU A 256 -10.89 -21.51 -21.02
C LEU A 256 -11.23 -22.66 -21.97
N LYS A 257 -12.19 -23.50 -21.56
CA LYS A 257 -12.71 -24.60 -22.39
C LYS A 257 -13.91 -24.20 -23.27
N ARG A 258 -14.72 -23.24 -22.82
CA ARG A 258 -15.90 -22.72 -23.53
C ARG A 258 -15.98 -21.22 -23.33
N LEU A 259 -16.18 -20.47 -24.42
CA LEU A 259 -16.37 -19.03 -24.39
C LEU A 259 -17.84 -18.69 -24.67
N PHE A 260 -18.48 -17.99 -23.73
CA PHE A 260 -19.78 -17.36 -23.92
C PHE A 260 -19.56 -15.86 -24.01
N ALA A 261 -19.68 -15.32 -25.21
CA ALA A 261 -19.43 -13.90 -25.48
C ALA A 261 -20.58 -13.30 -26.27
N VAL A 262 -20.97 -12.08 -25.89
CA VAL A 262 -21.96 -11.28 -26.62
C VAL A 262 -21.35 -10.72 -27.91
N SER A 263 -20.04 -10.48 -27.92
CA SER A 263 -19.30 -10.12 -29.13
C SER A 263 -17.84 -10.56 -29.05
N ILE A 264 -17.25 -10.88 -30.21
CA ILE A 264 -15.82 -11.16 -30.36
C ILE A 264 -15.38 -10.45 -31.62
N THR A 265 -14.42 -9.53 -31.56
CA THR A 265 -13.95 -8.79 -32.74
C THR A 265 -12.44 -8.83 -32.79
N SER A 266 -11.87 -9.32 -33.90
CA SER A 266 -10.43 -9.26 -34.14
C SER A 266 -9.99 -7.81 -34.37
N SER A 267 -8.71 -7.52 -34.18
CA SER A 267 -8.14 -6.23 -34.59
C SER A 267 -8.27 -6.01 -36.12
N GLY A 268 -8.18 -4.74 -36.54
CA GLY A 268 -8.31 -4.30 -37.94
C GLY A 268 -9.63 -3.61 -38.26
N ASN A 269 -9.65 -2.78 -39.32
CA ASN A 269 -10.85 -2.11 -39.82
C ASN A 269 -10.95 -2.23 -41.35
N PRO A 270 -11.86 -3.07 -41.89
CA PRO A 270 -12.81 -3.92 -41.16
C PRO A 270 -12.12 -5.15 -40.54
N PRO A 271 -12.68 -5.72 -39.46
CA PRO A 271 -12.11 -6.88 -38.77
C PRO A 271 -12.10 -8.13 -39.67
N THR A 272 -11.06 -8.96 -39.53
CA THR A 272 -10.97 -10.26 -40.21
C THR A 272 -11.96 -11.27 -39.65
N PHE A 273 -12.22 -11.22 -38.34
CA PHE A 273 -13.21 -12.05 -37.64
C PHE A 273 -14.07 -11.19 -36.72
N SER A 274 -15.41 -11.33 -36.79
CA SER A 274 -16.31 -10.69 -35.84
C SER A 274 -17.56 -11.53 -35.56
N LEU A 275 -17.89 -11.71 -34.28
CA LEU A 275 -19.19 -12.14 -33.79
C LEU A 275 -19.84 -10.94 -33.11
N THR A 276 -21.04 -10.59 -33.52
CA THR A 276 -21.79 -9.44 -33.01
C THR A 276 -22.95 -9.87 -32.10
N PRO A 277 -23.48 -8.99 -31.23
CA PRO A 277 -24.60 -9.30 -30.34
C PRO A 277 -25.87 -9.76 -31.09
N GLU A 278 -26.09 -9.26 -32.31
CA GLU A 278 -27.18 -9.69 -33.19
C GLU A 278 -26.97 -11.06 -33.84
N GLY A 279 -25.91 -11.78 -33.48
CA GLY A 279 -25.61 -13.12 -33.97
C GLY A 279 -24.96 -13.15 -35.36
N ARG A 280 -24.51 -12.01 -35.89
CA ARG A 280 -23.78 -11.97 -37.17
C ARG A 280 -22.33 -12.39 -36.96
N LEU A 281 -21.96 -13.48 -37.62
CA LEU A 281 -20.58 -13.95 -37.75
C LEU A 281 -19.99 -13.49 -39.09
N THR A 282 -18.85 -12.82 -39.06
CA THR A 282 -18.04 -12.47 -40.24
C THR A 282 -16.66 -13.11 -40.10
N ALA A 283 -16.20 -13.82 -41.12
CA ALA A 283 -14.85 -14.37 -41.19
C ALA A 283 -14.31 -14.19 -42.61
N ARG A 284 -13.17 -13.50 -42.76
CA ARG A 284 -12.50 -13.27 -44.05
C ARG A 284 -11.40 -14.30 -44.24
N ASN A 285 -11.31 -14.86 -45.46
CA ASN A 285 -10.31 -15.88 -45.83
C ASN A 285 -10.33 -17.10 -44.90
N ALA A 286 -11.52 -17.53 -44.47
CA ALA A 286 -11.67 -18.71 -43.62
C ALA A 286 -11.49 -20.00 -44.44
N ASP A 287 -10.65 -20.90 -43.95
CA ASP A 287 -10.55 -22.28 -44.43
C ASP A 287 -11.32 -23.19 -43.45
N ILE A 288 -12.34 -23.89 -43.95
CA ILE A 288 -13.22 -24.77 -43.16
C ILE A 288 -13.04 -26.19 -43.70
N SER A 289 -12.24 -26.99 -43.00
CA SER A 289 -11.97 -28.39 -43.36
C SER A 289 -13.06 -29.38 -42.90
N GLY A 290 -14.06 -28.89 -42.18
CA GLY A 290 -15.15 -29.68 -41.62
C GLY A 290 -16.46 -29.60 -42.40
N ASN A 291 -17.54 -30.05 -41.76
CA ASN A 291 -18.89 -29.91 -42.29
C ASN A 291 -19.50 -28.56 -41.89
N VAL A 292 -20.15 -27.89 -42.85
CA VAL A 292 -21.02 -26.74 -42.59
C VAL A 292 -22.46 -27.22 -42.66
N ASN A 293 -23.15 -27.26 -41.51
CA ASN A 293 -24.57 -27.59 -41.45
C ASN A 293 -25.40 -26.31 -41.32
N ALA A 294 -26.24 -26.04 -42.32
CA ALA A 294 -27.15 -24.89 -42.35
C ALA A 294 -28.59 -25.38 -42.54
N ASN A 295 -29.46 -25.10 -41.57
CA ASN A 295 -30.88 -25.47 -41.64
C ASN A 295 -31.68 -24.60 -42.62
N SER A 296 -31.21 -23.37 -42.86
CA SER A 296 -31.79 -22.42 -43.83
C SER A 296 -30.77 -21.33 -44.15
N GLY A 297 -30.93 -20.64 -45.27
CA GLY A 297 -30.11 -19.50 -45.64
C GLY A 297 -29.99 -19.30 -47.15
N THR A 298 -29.20 -18.29 -47.52
CA THR A 298 -28.83 -18.01 -48.91
C THR A 298 -27.31 -18.01 -48.99
N LEU A 299 -26.77 -18.69 -49.99
CA LEU A 299 -25.36 -18.65 -50.32
C LEU A 299 -25.20 -17.91 -51.65
N ASN A 300 -24.26 -16.97 -51.71
CA ASN A 300 -23.95 -16.20 -52.91
C ASN A 300 -22.52 -16.48 -53.36
N ASN A 301 -22.29 -16.51 -54.66
CA ASN A 301 -20.96 -16.71 -55.27
C ASN A 301 -20.27 -18.01 -54.79
N VAL A 302 -21.03 -19.11 -54.76
CA VAL A 302 -20.51 -20.42 -54.37
C VAL A 302 -19.92 -21.11 -55.59
N THR A 303 -18.64 -21.48 -55.49
CA THR A 303 -17.99 -22.38 -56.44
C THR A 303 -17.82 -23.74 -55.78
N ILE A 304 -18.30 -24.80 -56.44
CA ILE A 304 -18.07 -26.19 -56.04
C ILE A 304 -17.05 -26.77 -57.00
N ASN A 305 -15.81 -26.96 -56.53
CA ASN A 305 -14.70 -27.40 -57.39
C ASN A 305 -14.78 -28.88 -57.77
N GLU A 306 -15.49 -29.68 -56.98
CA GLU A 306 -15.67 -31.11 -57.20
C GLU A 306 -17.15 -31.44 -57.38
N ASN A 307 -17.68 -32.35 -56.56
CA ASN A 307 -19.00 -32.91 -56.73
C ASN A 307 -20.03 -32.23 -55.84
N CYS A 308 -21.15 -31.82 -56.43
CA CYS A 308 -22.35 -31.41 -55.70
C CYS A 308 -23.36 -32.56 -55.70
N ARG A 309 -23.86 -32.94 -54.51
CA ARG A 309 -24.97 -33.90 -54.38
C ARG A 309 -26.16 -33.23 -53.71
N VAL A 310 -27.24 -33.08 -54.45
CA VAL A 310 -28.55 -32.63 -53.93
C VAL A 310 -29.38 -33.87 -53.62
N LEU A 311 -29.65 -34.13 -52.34
CA LEU A 311 -30.46 -35.27 -51.90
C LEU A 311 -31.97 -35.01 -51.94
N GLY A 312 -32.36 -33.74 -51.97
CA GLY A 312 -33.76 -33.29 -52.06
C GLY A 312 -34.10 -32.69 -53.42
N LYS A 313 -34.93 -31.65 -53.42
CA LYS A 313 -35.35 -30.92 -54.64
C LYS A 313 -34.47 -29.69 -54.86
N LEU A 314 -33.87 -29.57 -56.05
CA LEU A 314 -33.36 -28.30 -56.56
C LEU A 314 -34.50 -27.55 -57.26
N SER A 315 -34.89 -26.40 -56.71
CA SER A 315 -35.91 -25.50 -57.31
C SER A 315 -35.25 -24.17 -57.63
N ALA A 316 -35.21 -23.80 -58.91
CA ALA A 316 -34.61 -22.55 -59.36
C ALA A 316 -35.47 -21.95 -60.48
N ASN A 317 -35.60 -20.62 -60.48
CA ASN A 317 -36.29 -19.90 -61.56
C ASN A 317 -35.49 -19.92 -62.86
N GLN A 318 -34.16 -19.93 -62.76
CA GLN A 318 -33.23 -19.98 -63.89
C GLN A 318 -31.97 -20.75 -63.46
N ILE A 319 -31.47 -21.61 -64.34
CA ILE A 319 -30.18 -22.27 -64.23
C ILE A 319 -29.44 -21.93 -65.52
N GLU A 320 -28.29 -21.28 -65.40
CA GLU A 320 -27.44 -20.95 -66.54
C GLU A 320 -26.43 -22.09 -66.75
N GLY A 321 -26.60 -22.85 -67.84
CA GLY A 321 -25.78 -24.01 -68.18
C GLY A 321 -26.60 -25.27 -68.48
N ASP A 322 -25.93 -26.29 -69.01
CA ASP A 322 -26.56 -27.56 -69.38
C ASP A 322 -26.66 -28.54 -68.20
N LEU A 323 -27.84 -29.11 -67.99
CA LEU A 323 -28.05 -30.29 -67.14
C LEU A 323 -28.18 -31.52 -68.03
N VAL A 324 -27.05 -32.17 -68.35
CA VAL A 324 -27.03 -33.32 -69.26
C VAL A 324 -26.39 -34.53 -68.60
N LYS A 325 -27.04 -35.70 -68.70
CA LYS A 325 -26.43 -36.99 -68.37
C LYS A 325 -26.10 -37.73 -69.65
N THR A 326 -24.80 -37.95 -69.88
CA THR A 326 -24.29 -38.65 -71.07
C THR A 326 -23.57 -39.93 -70.68
N VAL A 327 -23.81 -41.01 -71.43
CA VAL A 327 -23.06 -42.26 -71.33
C VAL A 327 -22.61 -42.67 -72.72
N GLY A 328 -21.34 -43.08 -72.85
CA GLY A 328 -20.75 -43.61 -74.08
C GLY A 328 -20.27 -45.05 -73.88
N LYS A 329 -20.45 -45.91 -74.89
CA LYS A 329 -19.93 -47.28 -74.87
C LYS A 329 -19.63 -47.82 -76.27
N ALA A 330 -18.44 -48.38 -76.46
CA ALA A 330 -18.07 -49.09 -77.67
C ALA A 330 -18.86 -50.40 -77.83
N PHE A 331 -19.25 -50.72 -79.07
CA PHE A 331 -19.92 -51.99 -79.37
C PHE A 331 -18.97 -53.18 -79.13
N PRO A 332 -19.48 -54.30 -78.57
CA PRO A 332 -18.71 -55.52 -78.46
C PRO A 332 -18.21 -56.00 -79.83
N ARG A 333 -17.04 -56.61 -79.85
CA ARG A 333 -16.43 -57.17 -81.06
C ARG A 333 -16.15 -58.66 -80.88
N ASP A 334 -16.28 -59.42 -81.96
CA ASP A 334 -16.15 -60.88 -81.94
C ASP A 334 -14.73 -61.31 -81.52
N SER A 335 -14.63 -62.24 -80.58
CA SER A 335 -13.36 -62.69 -79.99
C SER A 335 -12.57 -63.65 -80.89
N ARG A 336 -13.20 -64.19 -81.94
CA ARG A 336 -12.64 -65.27 -82.76
C ARG A 336 -11.74 -64.81 -83.91
N ALA A 337 -11.58 -63.51 -84.12
CA ALA A 337 -10.83 -62.98 -85.26
C ALA A 337 -9.70 -62.02 -84.86
N PRO A 338 -8.58 -62.00 -85.62
CA PRO A 338 -7.47 -61.08 -85.36
C PRO A 338 -7.88 -59.60 -85.51
N GLU A 339 -8.68 -59.27 -86.52
CA GLU A 339 -9.35 -57.97 -86.69
C GLU A 339 -10.83 -58.12 -86.31
N ARG A 340 -11.17 -57.79 -85.07
CA ARG A 340 -12.48 -58.11 -84.48
C ARG A 340 -13.61 -57.28 -85.09
N TRP A 341 -14.57 -57.90 -85.78
CA TRP A 341 -15.76 -57.21 -86.28
C TRP A 341 -16.80 -56.94 -85.17
N PRO A 342 -17.64 -55.90 -85.30
CA PRO A 342 -18.71 -55.62 -84.36
C PRO A 342 -19.72 -56.77 -84.27
N SER A 343 -19.91 -57.31 -83.06
CA SER A 343 -20.83 -58.40 -82.79
C SER A 343 -21.22 -58.41 -81.32
N GLY A 344 -22.50 -58.19 -81.02
CA GLY A 344 -23.03 -58.20 -79.66
C GLY A 344 -24.12 -57.16 -79.43
N THR A 345 -24.60 -57.05 -78.19
CA THR A 345 -25.68 -56.14 -77.81
C THR A 345 -25.24 -55.20 -76.70
N ILE A 346 -25.56 -53.91 -76.84
CA ILE A 346 -25.55 -52.95 -75.73
C ILE A 346 -26.98 -52.72 -75.27
N THR A 347 -27.22 -52.89 -73.97
CA THR A 347 -28.50 -52.57 -73.34
C THR A 347 -28.38 -51.29 -72.53
N VAL A 348 -29.21 -50.31 -72.85
CA VAL A 348 -29.33 -49.04 -72.14
C VAL A 348 -30.62 -49.08 -71.33
N ARG A 349 -30.51 -48.89 -70.02
CA ARG A 349 -31.66 -48.80 -69.12
C ARG A 349 -31.76 -47.39 -68.58
N VAL A 350 -32.90 -46.75 -68.83
CA VAL A 350 -33.23 -45.43 -68.29
C VAL A 350 -34.35 -45.63 -67.27
N TYR A 351 -34.04 -45.32 -66.01
CA TYR A 351 -34.99 -45.46 -64.91
C TYR A 351 -35.97 -44.29 -64.90
N ASP A 352 -37.23 -44.60 -64.66
CA ASP A 352 -38.31 -43.63 -64.50
C ASP A 352 -38.44 -43.21 -63.03
N ASP A 353 -37.38 -42.60 -62.52
CA ASP A 353 -37.22 -42.22 -61.11
C ASP A 353 -37.41 -40.71 -60.86
N GLN A 354 -37.93 -39.95 -61.83
CA GLN A 354 -38.07 -38.49 -61.74
C GLN A 354 -39.46 -38.04 -62.17
N PRO A 355 -40.05 -37.00 -61.53
CA PRO A 355 -41.41 -36.53 -61.77
C PRO A 355 -41.53 -35.58 -62.98
N PHE A 356 -40.68 -35.75 -64.00
CA PHE A 356 -40.69 -34.92 -65.20
C PHE A 356 -40.35 -35.73 -66.45
N ASP A 357 -40.94 -35.33 -67.58
CA ASP A 357 -40.70 -35.94 -68.87
C ASP A 357 -39.22 -35.81 -69.26
N ARG A 358 -38.66 -36.89 -69.80
CA ARG A 358 -37.31 -36.91 -70.33
C ARG A 358 -37.32 -37.10 -71.84
N GLN A 359 -36.25 -36.64 -72.45
CA GLN A 359 -35.93 -36.91 -73.84
C GLN A 359 -34.59 -37.64 -73.89
N ILE A 360 -34.59 -38.79 -74.54
CA ILE A 360 -33.41 -39.61 -74.78
C ILE A 360 -32.96 -39.32 -76.20
N VAL A 361 -31.79 -38.73 -76.35
CA VAL A 361 -31.17 -38.46 -77.64
C VAL A 361 -30.09 -39.49 -77.90
N ILE A 362 -30.18 -40.16 -79.04
CA ILE A 362 -29.18 -41.03 -79.61
C ILE A 362 -28.56 -40.28 -80.79
N PRO A 363 -27.35 -39.71 -80.61
CA PRO A 363 -26.58 -39.14 -81.71
C PRO A 363 -26.26 -40.20 -82.77
N ALA A 364 -25.74 -39.75 -83.91
CA ALA A 364 -25.46 -40.61 -85.04
C ALA A 364 -24.58 -41.82 -84.68
N VAL A 365 -25.16 -43.02 -84.79
CA VAL A 365 -24.47 -44.30 -84.80
C VAL A 365 -24.24 -44.69 -86.25
N ALA A 366 -23.02 -44.52 -86.73
CA ALA A 366 -22.63 -44.86 -88.09
C ALA A 366 -22.15 -46.31 -88.14
N PHE A 367 -22.61 -47.08 -89.12
CA PHE A 367 -22.18 -48.46 -89.32
C PHE A 367 -22.06 -48.79 -90.81
N SER A 368 -21.07 -49.60 -91.15
CA SER A 368 -20.76 -49.98 -92.54
C SER A 368 -20.25 -51.41 -92.61
N GLY A 369 -20.50 -52.08 -93.72
CA GLY A 369 -19.71 -53.22 -94.14
C GLY A 369 -18.53 -52.77 -95.01
N ALA A 370 -18.04 -53.66 -95.87
CA ALA A 370 -16.95 -53.39 -96.78
C ALA A 370 -17.05 -54.21 -98.07
N LYS A 371 -16.54 -53.67 -99.18
CA LYS A 371 -16.40 -54.38 -100.46
C LYS A 371 -14.94 -54.80 -100.66
N HIS A 372 -14.74 -56.05 -101.04
CA HIS A 372 -13.45 -56.65 -101.35
C HIS A 372 -13.47 -57.17 -102.79
N LYS A 373 -12.34 -57.08 -103.50
CA LYS A 373 -12.16 -57.67 -104.84
C LYS A 373 -11.19 -58.83 -104.77
N ARG A 374 -11.58 -60.00 -105.30
CA ARG A 374 -10.70 -61.17 -105.41
C ARG A 374 -10.96 -61.89 -106.71
N GLU A 375 -9.92 -62.17 -107.50
CA GLU A 375 -9.98 -62.99 -108.72
C GLU A 375 -11.23 -62.72 -109.59
N HIS A 376 -11.49 -61.44 -109.89
CA HIS A 376 -12.62 -60.95 -110.70
C HIS A 376 -14.03 -61.10 -110.08
N THR A 377 -14.12 -61.43 -108.79
CA THR A 377 -15.38 -61.49 -108.01
C THR A 377 -15.39 -60.45 -106.91
N ASP A 378 -16.52 -59.73 -106.77
CA ASP A 378 -16.77 -58.83 -105.65
C ASP A 378 -17.29 -59.63 -104.43
N ILE A 379 -16.67 -59.46 -103.27
CA ILE A 379 -17.06 -60.06 -101.98
C ILE A 379 -17.47 -58.93 -101.04
N TYR A 380 -18.61 -59.07 -100.36
CA TYR A 380 -19.15 -58.03 -99.48
C TYR A 380 -19.19 -58.50 -98.03
N SER A 381 -18.61 -57.73 -97.12
CA SER A 381 -18.84 -57.87 -95.68
C SER A 381 -20.08 -57.06 -95.30
N SER A 382 -20.92 -57.60 -94.41
CA SER A 382 -22.14 -56.93 -93.95
C SER A 382 -22.00 -56.41 -92.53
N CYS A 383 -22.73 -55.34 -92.21
CA CYS A 383 -22.93 -54.89 -90.84
C CYS A 383 -24.42 -54.58 -90.63
N ARG A 384 -25.08 -55.28 -89.71
CA ARG A 384 -26.48 -55.03 -89.36
C ARG A 384 -26.58 -54.46 -87.97
N LEU A 385 -27.34 -53.38 -87.86
CA LEU A 385 -27.76 -52.79 -86.59
C LEU A 385 -29.26 -53.00 -86.41
N ILE A 386 -29.63 -53.57 -85.28
CA ILE A 386 -31.01 -53.68 -84.80
C ILE A 386 -31.14 -52.86 -83.53
N VAL A 387 -32.11 -51.95 -83.50
CA VAL A 387 -32.45 -51.19 -82.30
C VAL A 387 -33.84 -51.59 -81.83
N ARG A 388 -33.96 -51.95 -80.55
CA ARG A 388 -35.24 -52.26 -79.91
C ARG A 388 -35.54 -51.30 -78.79
N LYS A 389 -36.79 -50.86 -78.69
CA LYS A 389 -37.34 -50.10 -77.56
C LYS A 389 -38.33 -50.98 -76.83
N ASN A 390 -38.05 -51.31 -75.56
CA ASN A 390 -38.88 -52.18 -74.73
C ASN A 390 -39.23 -53.50 -75.45
N GLY A 391 -38.25 -54.11 -76.13
CA GLY A 391 -38.40 -55.34 -76.91
C GLY A 391 -38.98 -55.16 -78.32
N ALA A 392 -39.63 -54.03 -78.63
CA ALA A 392 -40.14 -53.75 -79.97
C ALA A 392 -39.03 -53.22 -80.89
N GLU A 393 -38.89 -53.79 -82.09
CA GLU A 393 -37.93 -53.34 -83.09
C GLU A 393 -38.34 -51.96 -83.65
N ILE A 394 -37.44 -50.97 -83.51
CA ILE A 394 -37.64 -49.60 -84.01
C ILE A 394 -36.67 -49.25 -85.16
N TYR A 395 -35.61 -50.05 -85.34
CA TYR A 395 -34.70 -49.92 -86.46
C TYR A 395 -34.05 -51.26 -86.78
N ASN A 396 -33.93 -51.56 -88.06
CA ASN A 396 -33.32 -52.80 -88.52
C ASN A 396 -32.83 -52.63 -89.96
N ARG A 397 -31.52 -52.42 -90.12
CA ARG A 397 -30.92 -52.27 -91.45
C ARG A 397 -29.56 -52.96 -91.51
N THR A 398 -29.25 -53.44 -92.70
CA THR A 398 -27.95 -54.02 -93.05
C THR A 398 -27.24 -53.10 -94.03
N ALA A 399 -26.04 -52.68 -93.66
CA ALA A 399 -25.09 -52.01 -94.53
C ALA A 399 -24.21 -53.08 -95.21
N LEU A 400 -23.92 -52.87 -96.50
CA LEU A 400 -22.97 -53.67 -97.27
C LEU A 400 -21.75 -52.80 -97.57
N ASP A 401 -21.59 -52.26 -98.78
CA ASP A 401 -20.49 -51.38 -99.15
C ASP A 401 -20.74 -49.89 -98.88
N ASN A 402 -21.90 -49.56 -98.31
CA ASN A 402 -22.29 -48.20 -97.91
C ASN A 402 -22.21 -48.00 -96.39
N THR A 403 -22.18 -46.74 -95.95
CA THR A 403 -22.36 -46.37 -94.54
C THR A 403 -23.81 -46.00 -94.29
N LEU A 404 -24.42 -46.60 -93.27
CA LEU A 404 -25.74 -46.25 -92.77
C LEU A 404 -25.61 -45.55 -91.41
N ILE A 405 -26.58 -44.71 -91.10
CA ILE A 405 -26.64 -43.96 -89.83
C ILE A 405 -27.96 -44.28 -89.13
N TYR A 406 -27.89 -44.52 -87.83
CA TYR A 406 -29.03 -44.48 -86.93
C TYR A 406 -28.89 -43.27 -86.00
N SER A 407 -29.93 -42.45 -85.90
CA SER A 407 -30.06 -41.44 -84.85
C SER A 407 -31.51 -41.44 -84.39
N GLY A 408 -31.75 -41.00 -83.16
CA GLY A 408 -33.10 -41.04 -82.61
C GLY A 408 -33.30 -40.07 -81.48
N VAL A 409 -34.49 -39.49 -81.43
CA VAL A 409 -34.99 -38.74 -80.28
C VAL A 409 -36.18 -39.51 -79.76
N ILE A 410 -36.09 -39.99 -78.53
CA ILE A 410 -37.08 -40.85 -77.91
C ILE A 410 -37.61 -40.17 -76.67
N ASP A 411 -38.91 -39.86 -76.70
CA ASP A 411 -39.59 -39.31 -75.54
C ASP A 411 -39.85 -40.40 -74.49
N MET A 412 -39.60 -40.05 -73.24
CA MET A 412 -39.84 -40.86 -72.06
C MET A 412 -40.67 -40.03 -71.05
N PRO A 413 -42.01 -40.09 -71.14
CA PRO A 413 -42.88 -39.42 -70.18
C PRO A 413 -42.72 -39.98 -68.77
N ALA A 414 -42.86 -39.13 -67.75
CA ALA A 414 -42.78 -39.57 -66.36
C ALA A 414 -43.99 -40.41 -65.92
N GLY A 415 -43.76 -41.42 -65.09
CA GLY A 415 -44.81 -42.28 -64.53
C GLY A 415 -45.23 -43.45 -65.42
N HIS A 416 -44.52 -43.69 -66.53
CA HIS A 416 -44.81 -44.76 -67.49
C HIS A 416 -43.85 -45.97 -67.38
N GLY A 417 -42.97 -45.97 -66.38
CA GLY A 417 -42.05 -47.08 -66.12
C GLY A 417 -40.73 -46.98 -66.86
N HIS A 418 -39.77 -47.83 -66.49
CA HIS A 418 -38.40 -47.77 -67.02
C HIS A 418 -38.36 -48.06 -68.52
N MET A 419 -37.46 -47.38 -69.23
CA MET A 419 -37.23 -47.62 -70.65
C MET A 419 -35.96 -48.45 -70.87
N THR A 420 -36.06 -49.44 -71.75
CA THR A 420 -34.92 -50.24 -72.20
C THR A 420 -34.71 -50.04 -73.69
N LEU A 421 -33.50 -49.67 -74.09
CA LEU A 421 -33.06 -49.65 -75.48
C LEU A 421 -31.97 -50.70 -75.69
N GLU A 422 -32.14 -51.55 -76.69
CA GLU A 422 -31.16 -52.58 -77.05
C GLU A 422 -30.61 -52.30 -78.43
N PHE A 423 -29.29 -52.22 -78.53
CA PHE A 423 -28.56 -52.01 -79.77
C PHE A 423 -27.77 -53.27 -80.07
N SER A 424 -28.28 -54.09 -80.97
CA SER A 424 -27.63 -55.33 -81.40
C SER A 424 -26.93 -55.11 -82.73
N VAL A 425 -25.62 -55.31 -82.74
CA VAL A 425 -24.81 -55.28 -83.96
C VAL A 425 -24.38 -56.70 -84.30
N SER A 426 -24.39 -57.02 -85.58
CA SER A 426 -23.88 -58.29 -86.09
C SER A 426 -23.29 -58.10 -87.48
N ALA A 427 -22.15 -58.73 -87.73
CA ALA A 427 -21.57 -58.89 -89.04
C ALA A 427 -21.50 -60.38 -89.36
N TRP A 428 -21.73 -60.75 -90.62
CA TRP A 428 -21.71 -62.16 -91.03
C TRP A 428 -20.78 -62.39 -92.21
N LEU A 429 -20.24 -63.61 -92.22
CA LEU A 429 -19.37 -64.14 -93.25
C LEU A 429 -20.12 -64.16 -94.58
N VAL A 430 -19.47 -63.68 -95.63
CA VAL A 430 -19.93 -63.85 -97.01
C VAL A 430 -18.80 -64.49 -97.79
N ASN A 431 -19.10 -65.57 -98.53
CA ASN A 431 -18.15 -66.28 -99.39
C ASN A 431 -16.82 -66.69 -98.70
N ASN A 432 -16.90 -67.29 -97.50
CA ASN A 432 -15.74 -67.74 -96.70
C ASN A 432 -14.72 -66.65 -96.32
N TRP A 433 -15.14 -65.38 -96.27
CA TRP A 433 -14.30 -64.24 -95.88
C TRP A 433 -14.70 -63.65 -94.52
N TYR A 434 -13.73 -63.43 -93.63
CA TYR A 434 -13.95 -62.80 -92.32
C TYR A 434 -14.55 -61.40 -92.48
N PRO A 435 -15.65 -61.05 -91.77
CA PRO A 435 -16.29 -59.76 -91.96
C PRO A 435 -15.37 -58.58 -91.65
N THR A 436 -15.25 -57.66 -92.59
CA THR A 436 -14.73 -56.30 -92.33
C THR A 436 -15.92 -55.37 -92.20
N ALA A 437 -16.26 -55.03 -90.95
CA ALA A 437 -17.39 -54.17 -90.62
C ALA A 437 -16.97 -53.14 -89.58
N SER A 438 -17.57 -51.96 -89.63
CA SER A 438 -17.32 -50.86 -88.71
C SER A 438 -18.62 -50.37 -88.08
N ILE A 439 -18.54 -49.94 -86.83
CA ILE A 439 -19.61 -49.22 -86.14
C ILE A 439 -18.98 -48.21 -85.17
N SER A 440 -19.55 -47.02 -85.07
CA SER A 440 -19.15 -46.01 -84.09
C SER A 440 -19.63 -46.40 -82.69
N ASP A 441 -19.05 -45.79 -81.66
CA ASP A 441 -19.52 -45.97 -80.28
C ASP A 441 -20.97 -45.48 -80.12
N LEU A 442 -21.69 -46.12 -79.21
CA LEU A 442 -23.03 -45.68 -78.83
C LEU A 442 -22.89 -44.55 -77.80
N LEU A 443 -23.38 -43.36 -78.13
CA LEU A 443 -23.63 -42.29 -77.18
C LEU A 443 -25.13 -42.24 -76.85
N VAL A 444 -25.46 -42.09 -75.57
CA VAL A 444 -26.83 -41.81 -75.13
C VAL A 444 -26.82 -40.59 -74.24
N VAL A 445 -27.67 -39.63 -74.61
CA VAL A 445 -27.87 -38.39 -73.88
C VAL A 445 -29.28 -38.41 -73.31
N VAL A 446 -29.42 -38.17 -72.01
CA VAL A 446 -30.72 -38.05 -71.35
C VAL A 446 -30.85 -36.66 -70.77
N MET A 447 -31.92 -35.97 -71.16
CA MET A 447 -32.22 -34.60 -70.74
C MET A 447 -33.70 -34.45 -70.39
N LYS A 448 -34.06 -33.37 -69.70
CA LYS A 448 -35.46 -33.02 -69.43
C LYS A 448 -36.14 -32.57 -70.73
N LYS A 449 -37.34 -33.09 -71.01
CA LYS A 449 -38.18 -32.68 -72.15
C LYS A 449 -38.82 -31.33 -71.80
N ALA A 450 -38.50 -30.29 -72.57
CA ALA A 450 -38.82 -28.87 -72.35
C ALA A 450 -37.92 -28.13 -71.34
N THR A 451 -36.90 -27.47 -71.88
CA THR A 451 -36.23 -26.33 -71.26
C THR A 451 -36.90 -25.06 -71.80
N ALA A 452 -37.57 -24.28 -70.95
CA ALA A 452 -38.12 -22.99 -71.37
C ALA A 452 -36.98 -22.04 -71.77
N GLY A 453 -37.23 -21.12 -72.71
CA GLY A 453 -36.29 -20.03 -73.04
C GLY A 453 -35.32 -20.28 -74.20
N ILE A 454 -35.45 -21.36 -74.97
CA ILE A 454 -34.67 -21.55 -76.21
C ILE A 454 -35.53 -21.14 -77.40
N THR A 455 -35.12 -20.09 -78.11
CA THR A 455 -35.69 -19.66 -79.40
C THR A 455 -34.67 -19.88 -80.50
N ILE A 456 -35.08 -20.53 -81.58
CA ILE A 456 -34.28 -20.67 -82.81
C ILE A 456 -34.83 -19.63 -83.79
N SER A 457 -33.98 -18.72 -84.27
CA SER A 457 -34.33 -17.72 -85.29
C SER A 457 -34.31 -18.30 -86.69
#